data_AF-A0A537B2P5-F1
#
_entry.id   AF-A0A537B2P5-F1
#
_cell.length_a   1.000
_cell.length_b   1.000
_cell.length_c   1.000
_cell.angle_alpha   90.00
_cell.angle_beta   90.00
_cell.angle_gamma   90.00
#
_symmetry.space_group_name_H-M   'P 1'
#
loop_
_entity.id
_entity.type
_entity.pdbx_description
1 polymer ?
#
loop_
_entity_poly.entity_id
_entity_poly.type
_entity_poly.pdbx_seq_one_letter_code
_entity_poly.pdbx_strand_id
1 'polypeptide(L)'
;MRLFGLGLALACASAAAQDGKTFAPEQIRKGASLYETHCQTCHGPRLANPEWAKDLRKFPREDHARFVDTVTYGVRNMPPWEDVLKPDDVEALWAYVVTGETKK
;
A
#
# COMPACT_ATOMS: atom_id res chain seq x y z
N MET A 1 -38.16 -15.83 44.62
CA MET A 1 -38.67 -16.22 43.29
C MET A 1 -38.89 -14.93 42.50
N ARG A 2 -38.06 -14.44 41.57
CA ARG A 2 -36.93 -14.94 40.77
C ARG A 2 -35.92 -13.79 40.62
N LEU A 3 -34.63 -14.06 40.80
CA LEU A 3 -33.57 -13.18 40.32
C LEU A 3 -33.38 -13.44 38.82
N PHE A 4 -33.60 -12.42 37.98
CA PHE A 4 -33.09 -12.31 36.62
C PHE A 4 -32.07 -11.15 36.67
N GLY A 5 -30.79 -11.28 36.36
CA GLY A 5 -30.14 -12.21 35.45
C GLY A 5 -29.64 -11.42 34.24
N LEU A 6 -28.31 -11.35 34.13
CA LEU A 6 -27.50 -11.01 32.96
C LEU A 6 -27.44 -9.55 32.49
N GLY A 7 -26.23 -9.00 32.63
CA GLY A 7 -25.80 -7.81 31.90
C GLY A 7 -25.68 -8.05 30.40
N LEU A 8 -25.63 -6.94 29.68
CA LEU A 8 -25.24 -6.91 28.28
C LEU A 8 -24.42 -5.64 28.04
N ALA A 9 -23.11 -5.76 28.26
CA ALA A 9 -22.15 -4.83 27.68
C ALA A 9 -22.06 -5.14 26.19
N LEU A 10 -22.59 -4.25 25.35
CA LEU A 10 -22.37 -4.29 23.91
C LEU A 10 -21.72 -2.97 23.49
N ALA A 11 -20.40 -2.90 23.68
CA ALA A 11 -19.59 -1.89 23.03
C ALA A 11 -19.45 -2.29 21.55
N CYS A 12 -20.33 -1.77 20.70
CA CYS A 12 -20.12 -1.83 19.26
C CYS A 12 -19.03 -0.81 18.91
N ALA A 13 -17.77 -1.25 18.93
CA ALA A 13 -16.72 -0.59 18.19
C ALA A 13 -16.97 -0.86 16.71
N SER A 14 -17.59 0.11 16.02
CA SER A 14 -17.74 0.08 14.57
C SER A 14 -16.37 0.16 13.90
N ALA A 15 -15.84 -0.97 13.50
CA ALA A 15 -14.73 -1.08 12.57
C ALA A 15 -15.28 -1.55 11.21
N ALA A 16 -15.52 -0.62 10.29
CA ALA A 16 -15.54 -0.85 8.84
C ALA A 16 -15.98 0.43 8.09
N ALA A 17 -15.06 1.40 8.03
CA ALA A 17 -15.04 2.41 6.98
C ALA A 17 -13.59 2.88 6.87
N GLN A 18 -12.75 2.16 6.11
CA GLN A 18 -11.40 2.65 5.80
C GLN A 18 -11.44 3.56 4.57
N ASP A 19 -12.26 4.60 4.64
CA ASP A 19 -12.18 5.75 3.75
C ASP A 19 -11.17 6.73 4.37
N GLY A 20 -9.89 6.51 4.09
CA GLY A 20 -8.78 7.36 4.56
C GLY A 20 -7.70 6.62 5.36
N LYS A 21 -7.07 5.58 4.78
CA LYS A 21 -5.85 4.99 5.36
C LYS A 21 -4.76 6.05 5.46
N THR A 22 -4.56 6.58 6.65
CA THR A 22 -3.35 7.34 6.99
C THR A 22 -2.25 6.33 7.31
N PHE A 23 -1.17 6.34 6.55
CA PHE A 23 -0.03 5.46 6.79
C PHE A 23 0.92 6.08 7.83
N ALA A 24 1.57 5.23 8.63
CA ALA A 24 2.59 5.70 9.55
C ALA A 24 3.77 6.31 8.77
N PRO A 25 4.38 7.42 9.21
CA PRO A 25 5.53 8.01 8.51
C PRO A 25 6.69 7.04 8.31
N GLU A 26 6.91 6.12 9.24
CA GLU A 26 7.91 5.06 9.11
C GLU A 26 7.60 4.09 7.97
N GLN A 27 6.33 3.71 7.79
CA GLN A 27 5.92 2.82 6.70
C GLN A 27 6.14 3.47 5.33
N ILE A 28 5.83 4.77 5.22
CA ILE A 28 6.09 5.55 4.00
C ILE A 28 7.59 5.63 3.71
N ARG A 29 8.42 5.91 4.73
CA ARG A 29 9.89 5.97 4.58
C ARG A 29 10.48 4.63 4.17
N LYS A 30 10.03 3.54 4.77
CA LYS A 30 10.40 2.17 4.37
C LYS A 30 10.03 1.92 2.90
N GLY A 31 8.81 2.26 2.51
CA GLY A 31 8.34 2.14 1.13
C GLY A 31 9.19 2.93 0.14
N ALA A 32 9.57 4.16 0.49
CA ALA A 32 10.43 5.00 -0.33
C ALA A 32 11.82 4.37 -0.54
N SER A 33 12.42 3.80 0.52
CA SER A 33 13.73 3.14 0.44
C SER A 33 13.69 1.85 -0.39
N LEU A 34 12.64 1.04 -0.23
CA LEU A 34 12.42 -0.15 -1.06
C LEU A 34 12.21 0.23 -2.52
N TYR A 35 11.44 1.29 -2.79
CA TYR A 35 11.21 1.80 -4.13
C TYR A 35 12.51 2.26 -4.80
N GLU A 36 13.35 3.00 -4.08
CA GLU A 36 14.67 3.44 -4.59
C GLU A 36 15.56 2.25 -4.96
N THR A 37 15.52 1.19 -4.15
CA THR A 37 16.36 0.00 -4.32
C THR A 37 15.90 -0.90 -5.48
N HIS A 38 14.58 -1.12 -5.60
CA HIS A 38 14.04 -2.17 -6.48
C HIS A 38 13.29 -1.64 -7.71
N CYS A 39 12.69 -0.45 -7.61
CA CYS A 39 11.68 0.00 -8.59
C CYS A 39 12.16 1.22 -9.41
N GLN A 40 12.95 2.10 -8.80
CA GLN A 40 13.33 3.40 -9.36
C GLN A 40 14.04 3.30 -10.71
N THR A 41 14.84 2.27 -10.94
CA THR A 41 15.56 2.09 -12.22
C THR A 41 14.60 2.05 -13.42
N CYS A 42 13.38 1.55 -13.22
CA CYS A 42 12.38 1.43 -14.28
C CYS A 42 11.24 2.46 -14.17
N HIS A 43 10.88 2.88 -12.95
CA HIS A 43 9.76 3.80 -12.71
C HIS A 43 10.20 5.25 -12.40
N GLY A 44 11.51 5.50 -12.39
CA GLY A 44 12.11 6.81 -12.21
C GLY A 44 12.05 7.30 -10.76
N PRO A 45 12.84 8.34 -10.43
CA PRO A 45 12.85 8.89 -9.08
C PRO A 45 11.48 9.49 -8.75
N ARG A 46 11.06 9.35 -7.48
CA ARG A 46 9.80 9.93 -6.97
C ARG A 46 8.57 9.56 -7.81
N LEU A 47 8.44 8.28 -8.18
CA LEU A 47 7.30 7.71 -8.89
C LEU A 47 7.09 8.25 -10.33
N ALA A 48 8.02 9.07 -10.83
CA ALA A 48 7.89 9.76 -12.11
C ALA A 48 8.90 9.24 -13.13
N ASN A 49 8.41 8.60 -14.19
CA ASN A 49 9.24 8.00 -15.22
C ASN A 49 9.14 8.72 -16.60
N PRO A 50 10.11 8.48 -17.52
CA PRO A 50 9.96 8.62 -18.97
C PRO A 50 8.86 7.75 -19.62
N GLU A 51 8.52 8.08 -20.88
CA GLU A 51 7.41 7.53 -21.70
C GLU A 51 7.25 6.00 -21.72
N TRP A 52 8.32 5.23 -21.51
CA TRP A 52 8.33 3.79 -21.72
C TRP A 52 7.94 2.95 -20.49
N ALA A 53 7.79 3.55 -19.30
CA ALA A 53 7.20 2.86 -18.14
C ALA A 53 6.01 3.61 -17.55
N LYS A 54 5.23 2.92 -16.71
CA LYS A 54 4.06 3.51 -16.07
C LYS A 54 4.48 4.61 -15.08
N ASP A 55 3.93 5.80 -15.29
CA ASP A 55 3.94 6.89 -14.32
C ASP A 55 3.08 6.49 -13.11
N LEU A 56 3.72 6.10 -12.01
CA LEU A 56 3.04 5.55 -10.84
C LEU A 56 2.27 6.62 -10.06
N ARG A 57 2.52 7.91 -10.31
CA ARG A 57 1.68 9.00 -9.77
C ARG A 57 0.24 8.95 -10.29
N LYS A 58 0.01 8.24 -11.41
CA LYS A 58 -1.29 8.02 -12.03
C LYS A 58 -1.87 6.65 -11.72
N PHE A 59 -1.24 5.87 -10.84
CA PHE A 59 -1.80 4.60 -10.41
C PHE A 59 -3.10 4.86 -9.59
N PRO A 60 -4.22 4.16 -9.86
CA PRO A 60 -5.46 4.29 -9.10
C PRO A 60 -5.24 3.95 -7.63
N ARG A 61 -5.65 4.84 -6.73
CA ARG A 61 -5.37 4.72 -5.28
C ARG A 61 -6.30 3.74 -4.57
N GLU A 62 -7.36 3.31 -5.26
CA GLU A 62 -8.34 2.34 -4.84
C GLU A 62 -7.98 0.89 -5.21
N ASP A 63 -7.03 0.69 -6.13
CA ASP A 63 -6.73 -0.62 -6.73
C ASP A 63 -5.54 -1.32 -6.06
N HIS A 64 -5.67 -1.53 -4.75
CA HIS A 64 -4.63 -2.17 -3.91
C HIS A 64 -4.36 -3.61 -4.35
N ALA A 65 -5.39 -4.39 -4.65
CA ALA A 65 -5.24 -5.78 -5.09
C ALA A 65 -4.39 -5.89 -6.36
N ARG A 66 -4.67 -5.04 -7.38
CA ARG A 66 -3.85 -5.02 -8.59
C ARG A 66 -2.41 -4.61 -8.29
N PHE A 67 -2.19 -3.69 -7.35
CA PHE A 67 -0.84 -3.31 -6.95
C PHE A 67 -0.07 -4.48 -6.37
N VAL A 68 -0.66 -5.18 -5.39
CA VAL A 68 -0.06 -6.36 -4.75
C VAL A 68 0.24 -7.42 -5.79
N ASP A 69 -0.73 -7.82 -6.61
CA ASP A 69 -0.53 -8.84 -7.64
C ASP A 69 0.57 -8.45 -8.65
N THR A 70 0.58 -7.19 -9.07
CA THR A 70 1.59 -6.71 -10.02
C THR A 70 2.98 -6.76 -9.41
N VAL A 71 3.16 -6.27 -8.17
CA VAL A 71 4.47 -6.28 -7.49
C VAL A 71 4.91 -7.71 -7.17
N THR A 72 4.00 -8.56 -6.71
CA THR A 72 4.31 -9.94 -6.34
C THR A 72 4.69 -10.76 -7.57
N TYR A 73 3.87 -10.74 -8.63
CA TYR A 73 4.01 -11.67 -9.76
C TYR A 73 4.59 -11.05 -11.03
N GLY A 74 4.91 -9.76 -11.01
CA GLY A 74 5.43 -9.05 -12.18
C GLY A 74 4.37 -8.82 -13.26
N VAL A 75 4.73 -8.04 -14.28
CA VAL A 75 3.90 -7.84 -15.47
C VAL A 75 4.75 -7.43 -16.66
N ARG A 76 4.66 -8.19 -17.76
CA ARG A 76 5.47 -7.97 -18.98
C ARG A 76 6.97 -7.90 -18.64
N ASN A 77 7.58 -6.73 -18.77
CA ASN A 77 9.00 -6.49 -18.51
C ASN A 77 9.29 -6.14 -17.04
N MET A 78 8.25 -5.97 -16.20
CA MET A 78 8.43 -5.76 -14.77
C MET A 78 8.65 -7.13 -14.10
N PRO A 79 9.80 -7.36 -13.44
CA PRO A 79 10.09 -8.64 -12.80
C PRO A 79 9.15 -8.89 -11.61
N PRO A 80 8.95 -10.16 -11.23
CA PRO A 80 8.24 -10.52 -10.03
C PRO A 80 9.16 -10.35 -8.80
N TRP A 81 8.59 -10.12 -7.62
CA TRP A 81 9.33 -9.77 -6.39
C TRP A 81 8.98 -10.63 -5.18
N GLU A 82 8.18 -11.68 -5.34
CA GLU A 82 7.73 -12.62 -4.32
C GLU A 82 8.87 -13.32 -3.56
N ASP A 83 10.01 -13.55 -4.22
CA ASP A 83 11.19 -14.18 -3.61
C ASP A 83 12.12 -13.17 -2.91
N VAL A 84 11.86 -11.87 -3.07
CA VAL A 84 12.73 -10.78 -2.59
C VAL A 84 12.04 -9.94 -1.51
N LEU A 85 10.76 -9.63 -1.71
CA LEU A 85 9.97 -8.73 -0.86
C LEU A 85 8.99 -9.53 -0.01
N LYS A 86 8.94 -9.21 1.28
CA LYS A 86 7.91 -9.78 2.18
C LYS A 86 6.57 -9.07 1.96
N PRO A 87 5.44 -9.65 2.37
CA PRO A 87 4.14 -8.98 2.28
C PRO A 87 4.13 -7.58 2.91
N ASP A 88 4.77 -7.40 4.07
CA ASP A 88 4.89 -6.09 4.73
C ASP A 88 5.76 -5.08 3.97
N ASP A 89 6.65 -5.54 3.09
CA ASP A 89 7.44 -4.69 2.20
C ASP A 89 6.59 -4.19 1.03
N VAL A 90 5.73 -5.06 0.49
CA VAL A 90 4.75 -4.70 -0.54
C VAL A 90 3.74 -3.68 0.01
N GLU A 91 3.26 -3.86 1.25
CA GLU A 91 2.40 -2.88 1.90
C GLU A 91 3.09 -1.54 2.20
N ALA A 92 4.40 -1.55 2.46
CA ALA A 92 5.17 -0.32 2.61
C ALA A 92 5.33 0.40 1.25
N LEU A 93 5.60 -0.34 0.18
CA LEU A 93 5.62 0.19 -1.20
C LEU A 93 4.27 0.79 -1.58
N TRP A 94 3.17 0.11 -1.27
CA TRP A 94 1.82 0.63 -1.49
C TRP A 94 1.63 1.97 -0.78
N ALA A 95 1.94 2.03 0.52
CA ALA A 95 1.86 3.25 1.29
C ALA A 95 2.59 4.40 0.61
N TYR A 96 3.83 4.19 0.16
CA TYR A 96 4.60 5.20 -0.54
C TYR A 96 3.96 5.65 -1.87
N VAL A 97 3.51 4.70 -2.70
CA VAL A 97 2.91 4.98 -4.02
C VAL A 97 1.61 5.77 -3.91
N VAL A 98 0.71 5.38 -2.99
CA VAL A 98 -0.60 6.03 -2.84
C VAL A 98 -0.62 7.19 -1.88
N THR A 99 0.44 7.46 -1.13
CA THR A 99 0.63 8.79 -0.56
C THR A 99 1.17 9.71 -1.66
N GLY A 100 2.27 9.31 -2.30
CA GLY A 100 3.04 10.12 -3.25
C GLY A 100 3.47 11.48 -2.68
N GLU A 101 4.49 12.11 -3.25
CA GLU A 101 4.67 13.55 -3.02
C GLU A 101 3.50 14.25 -3.70
N THR A 102 2.45 14.59 -2.95
CA THR A 102 1.48 15.59 -3.40
C THR A 102 2.29 16.80 -3.82
N LYS A 103 2.29 17.14 -5.12
CA LYS A 103 2.74 18.46 -5.56
C LYS A 103 1.98 19.46 -4.69
N LYS A 104 2.70 20.17 -3.82
CA LYS A 104 2.29 21.53 -3.47
C LYS A 104 2.39 22.38 -4.73
#